data_AF-A0A550HFF9-F1
#
_entry.id   AF-A0A550HFF9-F1
#
_cell.length_a   1.000
_cell.length_b   1.000
_cell.length_c   1.000
_cell.angle_alpha   90.00
_cell.angle_beta   90.00
_cell.angle_gamma   90.00
#
_symmetry.space_group_name_H-M   'P 1'
#
loop_
_entity.id
_entity.type
_entity.pdbx_description
1 polymer ?
#
loop_
_entity_poly.entity_id
_entity_poly.type
_entity_poly.pdbx_seq_one_letter_code
_entity_poly.pdbx_strand_id
1 'polypeptide(L)'
;MKKWRKVEIAQTVLSILIIFSIIIISAYSVWPNFFKHNSSEAVKLVISGPPSNTITIGQPQIITVYATNTNGQIDESRNDIIELIINPPNSATILNSTRTNLRNGKATFIVVINQSEIVIFTANWIAGRTPLESAMVSYNLMEF
;
A
#
# COMPACT_ATOMS: atom_id res chain seq x y z
N MET A 1 -52.91 35.17 16.33
CA MET A 1 -51.47 35.31 15.94
C MET A 1 -51.40 35.74 14.48
N LYS A 2 -50.79 36.90 14.14
CA LYS A 2 -50.79 37.45 12.75
C LYS A 2 -50.09 36.49 11.78
N LYS A 3 -50.69 36.25 10.61
CA LYS A 3 -50.24 35.27 9.58
C LYS A 3 -48.78 35.49 9.15
N TRP A 4 -48.34 36.75 9.09
CA TRP A 4 -46.97 37.17 8.78
C TRP A 4 -45.91 36.64 9.76
N ARG A 5 -46.26 36.57 11.05
CA ARG A 5 -45.35 36.07 12.10
C ARG A 5 -45.07 34.56 11.97
N LYS A 6 -45.95 33.80 11.32
CA LYS A 6 -45.73 32.36 11.04
C LYS A 6 -44.75 32.16 9.87
N VAL A 7 -44.76 33.06 8.88
CA VAL A 7 -43.88 33.00 7.72
C VAL A 7 -42.45 33.33 8.12
N GLU A 8 -42.25 34.38 8.92
CA GLU A 8 -40.94 34.75 9.44
C GLU A 8 -40.31 33.62 10.26
N ILE A 9 -41.08 32.99 11.16
CA ILE A 9 -40.59 31.87 11.97
C ILE A 9 -40.21 30.68 11.08
N ALA A 10 -41.05 30.31 10.11
CA ALA A 10 -40.76 29.20 9.19
C ALA A 10 -39.50 29.48 8.35
N GLN A 11 -39.31 30.71 7.90
CA GLN A 11 -38.14 31.12 7.13
C GLN A 11 -36.87 31.10 7.97
N THR A 12 -36.91 31.57 9.23
CA THR A 12 -35.75 31.50 10.14
C THR A 12 -35.35 30.05 10.42
N VAL A 13 -36.32 29.16 10.69
CA VAL A 13 -36.05 27.73 10.93
C VAL A 13 -35.44 27.08 9.70
N LEU A 14 -35.96 27.36 8.51
CA LEU A 14 -35.43 26.82 7.26
C LEU A 14 -33.98 27.29 7.01
N SER A 15 -33.69 28.57 7.22
CA SER A 15 -32.33 29.10 7.09
C SER A 15 -31.35 28.45 8.06
N ILE A 16 -31.75 28.22 9.31
CA ILE A 16 -30.92 27.52 10.30
C ILE A 16 -30.64 26.08 9.84
N LEU A 17 -31.65 25.36 9.35
CA LEU A 17 -31.50 23.99 8.84
C LEU A 17 -30.55 23.93 7.64
N ILE A 18 -30.64 24.89 6.72
CA ILE A 18 -29.75 24.98 5.56
C ILE A 18 -28.30 25.22 6.02
N ILE A 19 -28.08 26.17 6.93
CA ILE A 19 -26.74 26.46 7.46
C ILE A 19 -26.17 25.22 8.17
N PHE A 20 -26.98 24.55 9.00
CA PHE A 20 -26.57 23.35 9.70
C PHE A 20 -26.22 22.20 8.75
N SER A 21 -27.01 22.02 7.68
CA SER A 21 -26.75 21.05 6.62
C SER A 21 -25.42 21.33 5.91
N ILE A 22 -25.13 22.60 5.57
CA ILE A 22 -23.87 22.99 4.92
C ILE A 22 -22.68 22.70 5.85
N ILE A 23 -22.79 22.99 7.15
CA ILE A 23 -21.74 22.71 8.13
C ILE A 23 -21.50 21.19 8.23
N ILE A 24 -22.57 20.39 8.31
CA ILE A 24 -22.46 18.93 8.37
C ILE A 24 -21.79 18.39 7.10
N ILE A 25 -22.26 18.76 5.90
CA ILE A 25 -21.70 18.28 4.64
C ILE A 25 -20.23 18.67 4.50
N SER A 26 -19.88 19.90 4.88
CA SER A 26 -18.50 20.39 4.86
C SER A 26 -17.62 19.67 5.88
N ALA A 27 -18.15 19.39 7.08
CA ALA A 27 -17.43 18.61 8.07
C ALA A 27 -17.19 17.18 7.57
N TYR A 28 -18.22 16.52 7.00
CA TYR A 28 -18.13 15.16 6.46
C TYR A 28 -17.17 15.06 5.27
N SER A 29 -17.11 16.07 4.39
CA SER A 29 -16.22 16.05 3.22
C SER A 29 -14.74 16.25 3.60
N VAL A 30 -14.45 16.90 4.73
CA VAL A 30 -13.08 17.09 5.26
C VAL A 30 -12.71 16.03 6.31
N TRP A 31 -13.69 15.29 6.84
CA TRP A 31 -13.49 14.29 7.90
C TRP A 31 -12.57 13.10 7.57
N PRO A 32 -12.41 12.57 6.33
CA PRO A 32 -11.74 11.28 6.17
C PRO A 32 -10.26 11.26 6.58
N ASN A 33 -9.62 12.43 6.73
CA ASN A 33 -8.20 12.52 7.06
C ASN A 33 -7.88 12.61 8.57
N PHE A 34 -8.86 12.88 9.45
CA PHE A 34 -8.60 13.08 10.89
C PHE A 34 -8.37 11.77 11.66
N PHE A 35 -8.78 10.63 11.12
CA PHE A 35 -8.60 9.31 11.75
C PHE A 35 -7.54 8.44 11.07
N LYS A 36 -6.62 9.02 10.30
CA LYS A 36 -5.37 8.32 9.99
C LYS A 36 -4.61 8.14 11.30
N HIS A 37 -4.88 7.03 11.98
CA HIS A 37 -4.04 6.56 13.06
C HIS A 37 -2.64 6.38 12.48
N ASN A 38 -1.73 7.28 12.85
CA ASN A 38 -0.30 7.11 12.64
C ASN A 38 0.18 5.99 13.57
N SER A 39 -0.24 4.75 13.30
CA SER A 39 0.30 3.59 13.97
C SER A 39 1.71 3.34 13.43
N SER A 40 2.64 3.03 14.32
CA SER A 40 3.95 2.51 13.93
C SER A 40 3.87 1.08 13.38
N GLU A 41 2.69 0.45 13.47
CA GLU A 41 2.47 -0.94 13.06
C GLU A 41 2.32 -1.06 11.55
N ALA A 42 3.02 -2.04 10.97
CA ALA A 42 2.88 -2.33 9.55
C ALA A 42 1.50 -2.88 9.19
N VAL A 43 0.99 -2.40 8.05
CA VAL A 43 -0.31 -2.79 7.48
C VAL A 43 -0.18 -3.40 6.08
N LYS A 44 0.95 -3.16 5.39
CA LYS A 44 1.15 -3.61 4.01
C LYS A 44 2.60 -4.00 3.72
N LEU A 45 2.78 -4.84 2.73
CA LEU A 45 4.07 -5.11 2.12
C LEU A 45 4.39 -4.05 1.05
N VAL A 46 5.67 -3.83 0.78
CA VAL A 46 6.17 -2.99 -0.31
C VAL A 46 7.37 -3.69 -0.93
N ILE A 47 7.41 -3.78 -2.26
CA ILE A 47 8.51 -4.40 -3.01
C ILE A 47 9.42 -3.30 -3.55
N SER A 48 10.72 -3.50 -3.45
CA SER A 48 11.76 -2.64 -4.01
C SER A 48 12.86 -3.50 -4.62
N GLY A 49 13.02 -3.39 -5.92
CA GLY A 49 14.09 -3.99 -6.71
C GLY A 49 15.09 -2.94 -7.22
N PRO A 50 16.13 -3.39 -7.93
CA PRO A 50 17.13 -2.50 -8.51
C PRO A 50 16.48 -1.57 -9.54
N PRO A 51 17.03 -0.36 -9.75
CA PRO A 51 16.60 0.50 -10.83
C PRO A 51 16.89 -0.16 -12.19
N SER A 52 16.00 0.01 -13.15
CA SER A 52 16.05 -0.72 -14.43
C SER A 52 17.38 -0.57 -15.19
N ASN A 53 18.07 0.57 -15.04
CA ASN A 53 19.37 0.83 -15.68
C ASN A 53 20.56 0.11 -15.03
N THR A 54 20.34 -0.68 -13.98
CA THR A 54 21.39 -1.46 -13.30
C THR A 54 21.23 -2.97 -13.48
N ILE A 55 20.23 -3.37 -14.27
CA ILE A 55 19.92 -4.77 -14.53
C ILE A 55 20.90 -5.31 -15.58
N THR A 56 21.62 -6.36 -15.20
CA THR A 56 22.50 -7.11 -16.11
C THR A 56 21.98 -8.54 -16.23
N ILE A 57 21.82 -9.02 -17.46
CA ILE A 57 21.33 -10.36 -17.75
C ILE A 57 22.35 -11.40 -17.27
N GLY A 58 21.85 -12.50 -16.72
CA GLY A 58 22.64 -13.60 -16.17
C GLY A 58 23.31 -13.30 -14.81
N GLN A 59 23.16 -12.09 -14.28
CA GLN A 59 23.71 -11.71 -12.98
C GLN A 59 22.65 -11.74 -11.88
N PRO A 60 23.02 -12.13 -10.64
CA PRO A 60 22.12 -12.03 -9.49
C PRO A 60 21.75 -10.58 -9.18
N GLN A 61 20.45 -10.33 -9.03
CA GLN A 61 19.86 -9.07 -8.63
C GLN A 61 19.16 -9.23 -7.27
N ILE A 62 19.02 -8.13 -6.54
CA ILE A 62 18.47 -8.14 -5.19
C ILE A 62 17.11 -7.44 -5.18
N ILE A 63 16.08 -8.18 -4.76
CA ILE A 63 14.75 -7.62 -4.47
C ILE A 63 14.53 -7.63 -2.97
N THR A 64 14.13 -6.50 -2.42
CA THR A 64 13.81 -6.34 -1.01
C THR A 64 12.32 -6.09 -0.83
N VAL A 65 11.70 -6.78 0.12
CA VAL A 65 10.32 -6.59 0.54
C VAL A 65 10.32 -6.00 1.95
N TYR A 66 9.52 -4.96 2.15
CA TYR A 66 9.39 -4.22 3.40
C TYR A 66 8.00 -4.38 3.98
N ALA A 67 7.88 -4.53 5.30
CA ALA A 67 6.63 -4.32 6.02
C ALA A 67 6.52 -2.85 6.41
N THR A 68 5.48 -2.16 5.94
CA THR A 68 5.33 -0.71 6.11
C THR A 68 3.98 -0.35 6.71
N ASN A 69 3.97 0.74 7.50
CA ASN A 69 2.74 1.33 8.02
C ASN A 69 2.03 2.18 6.95
N THR A 70 0.92 2.81 7.34
CA THR A 70 0.10 3.67 6.46
C THR A 70 0.86 4.88 5.91
N ASN A 71 1.95 5.29 6.57
CA ASN A 71 2.82 6.39 6.17
C ASN A 71 4.03 5.96 5.32
N GLY A 72 4.16 4.66 5.03
CA GLY A 72 5.29 4.10 4.28
C GLY A 72 6.58 3.95 5.10
N GLN A 73 6.50 4.10 6.42
CA GLN A 73 7.63 3.83 7.32
C GLN A 73 7.73 2.34 7.58
N ILE A 74 8.96 1.82 7.65
CA ILE A 74 9.23 0.40 7.90
C ILE A 74 8.97 0.09 9.37
N ASP A 75 8.22 -0.97 9.64
CA ASP A 75 8.03 -1.50 11.00
C ASP A 75 9.13 -2.53 11.30
N GLU A 76 10.18 -2.08 11.99
CA GLU A 76 11.33 -2.91 12.33
C GLU A 76 11.03 -3.99 13.38
N SER A 77 9.82 -4.03 13.96
CA SER A 77 9.44 -5.11 14.88
C SER A 77 8.98 -6.40 14.19
N ARG A 78 8.77 -6.35 12.86
CA ARG A 78 8.17 -7.46 12.09
C ARG A 78 9.20 -8.51 11.71
N ASN A 79 8.84 -9.77 11.99
CA ASN A 79 9.63 -10.96 11.64
C ASN A 79 8.76 -12.05 10.97
N ASP A 80 7.74 -11.61 10.24
CA ASP A 80 6.71 -12.44 9.61
C ASP A 80 7.26 -13.26 8.44
N ILE A 81 6.58 -14.36 8.14
CA ILE A 81 6.81 -15.19 6.95
C ILE A 81 6.08 -14.55 5.76
N ILE A 82 6.81 -14.32 4.69
CA ILE A 82 6.28 -13.81 3.43
C ILE A 82 6.65 -14.70 2.25
N GLU A 83 5.92 -14.56 1.16
CA GLU A 83 6.15 -15.23 -0.10
C GLU A 83 6.30 -14.21 -1.23
N LEU A 84 7.27 -14.41 -2.11
CA LEU A 84 7.45 -13.67 -3.35
C LEU A 84 7.21 -14.60 -4.53
N ILE A 85 6.32 -14.20 -5.43
CA ILE A 85 5.92 -14.94 -6.62
C ILE A 85 6.21 -14.10 -7.86
N ILE A 86 6.62 -14.75 -8.94
CA ILE A 86 6.79 -14.16 -10.28
C ILE A 86 5.62 -14.56 -11.17
N ASN A 87 5.07 -13.59 -11.90
CA ASN A 87 4.16 -13.82 -13.00
C ASN A 87 4.73 -13.21 -14.31
N PRO A 88 4.68 -13.93 -15.45
CA PRO A 88 4.15 -15.28 -15.63
C PRO A 88 5.03 -16.38 -14.98
N PRO A 89 4.47 -17.55 -14.62
CA PRO A 89 5.20 -18.60 -13.89
C PRO A 89 6.32 -19.28 -14.71
N ASN A 90 6.29 -19.15 -16.04
CA ASN A 90 7.33 -19.66 -16.95
C ASN A 90 8.30 -18.54 -17.40
N SER A 91 8.44 -17.51 -16.58
CA SER A 91 9.41 -16.44 -16.79
C SER A 91 10.84 -17.00 -16.79
N ALA A 92 11.74 -16.37 -17.55
CA ALA A 92 13.16 -16.72 -17.50
C ALA A 92 13.87 -16.11 -16.28
N THR A 93 13.12 -15.33 -15.50
CA THR A 93 13.52 -14.76 -14.22
C THR A 93 13.28 -15.80 -13.11
N ILE A 94 14.35 -16.15 -12.40
CA ILE A 94 14.36 -17.23 -11.41
C ILE A 94 14.59 -16.64 -10.02
N LEU A 95 13.73 -16.98 -9.05
CA LEU A 95 13.95 -16.69 -7.64
C LEU A 95 14.77 -17.81 -6.98
N ASN A 96 15.73 -17.43 -6.14
CA ASN A 96 16.47 -18.39 -5.32
C ASN A 96 15.62 -19.04 -4.23
N SER A 97 14.60 -18.32 -3.75
CA SER A 97 13.61 -18.78 -2.80
C SER A 97 12.30 -18.02 -3.06
N THR A 98 11.17 -18.69 -2.89
CA THR A 98 9.86 -18.04 -2.93
C THR A 98 9.40 -17.61 -1.55
N ARG A 99 9.95 -18.15 -0.45
CA ARG A 99 9.54 -17.81 0.92
C ARG A 99 10.72 -17.41 1.79
N THR A 100 10.50 -16.42 2.64
CA THR A 100 11.50 -16.00 3.63
C THR A 100 10.84 -15.28 4.79
N ASN A 101 11.59 -15.13 5.88
CA ASN A 101 11.16 -14.33 7.00
C ASN A 101 11.61 -12.88 6.81
N LEU A 102 10.75 -11.93 7.16
CA LEU A 102 11.19 -10.60 7.49
C LEU A 102 12.18 -10.68 8.66
N ARG A 103 13.19 -9.82 8.61
CA ARG A 103 14.12 -9.54 9.70
C ARG A 103 14.15 -8.05 9.85
N ASN A 104 13.70 -7.57 11.01
CA ASN A 104 13.53 -6.15 11.27
C ASN A 104 12.70 -5.43 10.19
N GLY A 105 11.58 -6.05 9.79
CA GLY A 105 10.68 -5.51 8.76
C GLY A 105 11.16 -5.64 7.32
N LYS A 106 12.27 -6.36 7.06
CA LYS A 106 12.89 -6.50 5.73
C LYS A 106 13.13 -7.95 5.34
N ALA A 107 12.83 -8.29 4.11
CA ALA A 107 13.13 -9.59 3.52
C ALA A 107 13.83 -9.39 2.18
N THR A 108 14.84 -10.22 1.90
CA THR A 108 15.62 -10.10 0.68
C THR A 108 15.53 -11.39 -0.13
N PHE A 109 15.32 -11.23 -1.43
CA PHE A 109 15.26 -12.30 -2.42
C PHE A 109 16.34 -12.05 -3.47
N ILE A 110 17.01 -13.12 -3.88
CA ILE A 110 17.95 -13.06 -4.99
C ILE A 110 17.19 -13.55 -6.22
N VAL A 111 17.24 -12.73 -7.27
CA VAL A 111 16.62 -13.04 -8.55
C VAL A 111 17.68 -13.08 -9.63
N VAL A 112 17.63 -14.08 -10.50
CA VAL A 112 18.52 -14.19 -11.67
C VAL A 112 17.67 -14.00 -12.91
N ILE A 113 18.06 -13.05 -13.75
CA ILE A 113 17.30 -12.65 -14.94
C ILE A 113 18.02 -13.22 -16.15
N ASN A 114 17.47 -14.25 -16.78
CA ASN A 114 18.16 -14.92 -17.89
C ASN A 114 17.86 -14.31 -19.26
N GLN A 115 16.81 -13.50 -19.38
CA GLN A 115 16.47 -12.81 -20.62
C GLN A 115 15.73 -11.49 -20.33
N SER A 116 15.72 -10.58 -21.31
CA SER A 116 14.93 -9.35 -21.22
C SER A 116 13.43 -9.65 -21.23
N GLU A 117 12.72 -9.27 -20.17
CA GLU A 117 11.27 -9.49 -20.06
C GLU A 117 10.60 -8.51 -19.07
N ILE A 118 9.27 -8.47 -19.10
CA ILE A 118 8.48 -7.77 -18.09
C ILE A 118 7.87 -8.83 -17.18
N VAL A 119 8.12 -8.71 -15.87
CA VAL A 119 7.57 -9.60 -14.86
C VAL A 119 6.77 -8.83 -13.81
N ILE A 120 5.80 -9.49 -13.22
CA ILE A 120 5.08 -8.98 -12.05
C ILE A 120 5.54 -9.74 -10.83
N PHE A 121 6.16 -9.03 -9.89
CA PHE A 121 6.44 -9.55 -8.56
C PHE A 121 5.23 -9.34 -7.67
N THR A 122 4.81 -10.41 -7.00
CA THR A 122 3.72 -10.39 -6.02
C THR A 122 4.28 -10.85 -4.67
N ALA A 123 4.22 -9.98 -3.66
CA ALA A 123 4.61 -10.30 -2.29
C ALA A 123 3.35 -10.52 -1.44
N ASN A 124 3.25 -11.70 -0.85
CA ASN A 124 2.13 -12.11 -0.02
C ASN A 124 2.58 -12.35 1.42
N TRP A 125 1.73 -11.93 2.35
CA TRP A 125 1.88 -12.34 3.74
C TRP A 125 1.40 -13.78 3.92
N ILE A 126 2.17 -14.59 4.64
CA ILE A 126 1.86 -15.99 4.90
C ILE A 126 1.49 -16.21 6.36
N ALA A 127 2.32 -15.74 7.28
CA ALA A 127 2.11 -15.92 8.73
C ALA A 127 2.92 -14.92 9.55
N GLY A 128 2.42 -14.56 10.73
CA GLY A 128 3.11 -13.64 11.63
C GLY A 128 2.15 -12.92 12.58
N ARG A 129 2.52 -11.71 13.01
CA ARG A 129 1.81 -10.98 14.07
C ARG A 129 0.39 -10.57 13.66
N THR A 130 0.27 -9.87 12.54
CA THR A 130 -0.99 -9.38 11.97
C THR A 130 -0.93 -9.49 10.45
N PRO A 131 -2.03 -9.81 9.74
CA PRO A 131 -2.03 -9.86 8.28
C PRO A 131 -1.54 -8.55 7.65
N LEU A 132 -0.74 -8.64 6.59
CA LEU A 132 -0.31 -7.50 5.79
C LEU A 132 -0.95 -7.56 4.41
N GLU A 133 -1.37 -6.41 3.89
CA GLU A 133 -1.79 -6.28 2.50
C GLU A 133 -0.66 -6.67 1.55
N SER A 134 -0.99 -7.48 0.54
CA SER A 134 -0.04 -7.90 -0.49
C SER A 134 0.43 -6.73 -1.36
N ALA A 135 1.64 -6.86 -1.89
CA ALA A 135 2.19 -5.90 -2.85
C ALA A 135 2.30 -6.54 -4.23
N MET A 136 2.04 -5.76 -5.27
CA MET A 136 2.27 -6.14 -6.66
C MET A 136 3.03 -5.02 -7.37
N VAL A 137 4.04 -5.39 -8.14
CA VAL A 137 4.84 -4.44 -8.91
C VAL A 137 5.29 -5.06 -10.23
N SER A 138 5.11 -4.30 -11.31
CA SER A 138 5.64 -4.65 -12.62
C SER A 138 7.07 -4.15 -12.74
N TYR A 139 7.99 -5.05 -13.10
CA TYR A 139 9.38 -4.75 -13.35
C TYR A 139 9.69 -4.96 -14.83
N ASN A 140 10.23 -3.92 -15.47
CA ASN A 140 10.84 -4.05 -16.77
C ASN A 140 12.30 -4.47 -16.60
N LEU A 141 12.58 -5.75 -16.86
CA LEU A 141 13.88 -6.38 -16.69
C LEU A 141 14.62 -6.43 -18.03
N MET A 142 14.85 -5.26 -18.63
CA MET A 142 15.63 -5.14 -19.86
C MET A 142 17.08 -4.74 -19.55
N GLU A 143 18.03 -5.34 -20.26
CA GLU A 143 19.42 -4.87 -20.29
C GLU A 143 19.50 -3.56 -21.08
N PHE A 144 20.25 -2.59 -20.56
CA PHE A 144 20.52 -1.30 -21.21
C PHE A 144 21.94 -1.22 -21.74
#